data_AF-A0A7U9ND53-F1
#
_entry.id   AF-A0A7U9ND53-F1
#
_cell.length_a   1.000
_cell.length_b   1.000
_cell.length_c   1.000
_cell.angle_alpha   90.00
_cell.angle_beta   90.00
_cell.angle_gamma   90.00
#
_symmetry.space_group_name_H-M   'P 1'
#
loop_
_entity.id
_entity.type
_entity.pdbx_description
1 polymer ?
#
loop_
_entity_poly.entity_id
_entity_poly.type
_entity_poly.pdbx_seq_one_letter_code
_entity_poly.pdbx_strand_id
1 'polypeptide(L)'
;MEKWLYVMTIKKGKTFNKVTKAVITRHVENLRKLDNEGKLELCGPFKGYPGVAGMVIFKTAAYEEAEELCKQEPLVSEGFATYTLASLQVANKENNYLL
;
A
#
# COMPACT_ATOMS: atom_id res chain seq x y z
N MET A 1 5.13 -23.26 3.31
CA MET A 1 3.96 -22.47 3.79
C MET A 1 3.58 -21.52 2.68
N GLU A 2 2.29 -21.33 2.44
CA GLU A 2 1.80 -20.34 1.47
C GLU A 2 2.23 -18.95 1.92
N LYS A 3 2.94 -18.21 1.06
CA LYS A 3 3.33 -16.83 1.33
C LYS A 3 2.25 -15.92 0.74
N TRP A 4 1.51 -15.26 1.63
CA TRP A 4 0.52 -14.25 1.29
C TRP A 4 1.11 -12.85 1.48
N LEU A 5 0.77 -11.95 0.57
CA LEU A 5 1.04 -10.51 0.66
C LEU A 5 -0.27 -9.76 0.43
N TYR A 6 -0.34 -8.51 0.89
CA TYR A 6 -1.56 -7.70 0.73
C TYR A 6 -1.25 -6.43 -0.05
N VAL A 7 -1.93 -6.26 -1.18
CA VAL A 7 -1.62 -5.21 -2.15
C VAL A 7 -2.65 -4.09 -2.02
N MET A 8 -2.20 -2.96 -1.50
CA MET A 8 -2.96 -1.71 -1.49
C MET A 8 -2.67 -0.92 -2.75
N THR A 9 -3.71 -0.56 -3.50
CA THR A 9 -3.63 0.41 -4.60
C THR A 9 -4.26 1.71 -4.15
N ILE A 10 -3.50 2.80 -4.12
CA ILE A 10 -3.95 4.13 -3.69
C ILE A 10 -4.58 4.85 -4.88
N LYS A 11 -5.89 5.08 -4.82
CA LYS A 11 -6.65 5.79 -5.87
C LYS A 11 -6.78 7.27 -5.51
N LYS A 12 -6.47 8.13 -6.48
CA LYS A 12 -6.55 9.59 -6.30
C LYS A 12 -8.00 10.00 -6.08
N GLY A 13 -8.29 10.68 -4.97
CA GLY A 13 -9.58 11.29 -4.71
C GLY A 13 -9.75 12.61 -5.46
N LYS A 14 -10.96 13.19 -5.38
CA LYS A 14 -11.27 14.50 -6.01
C LYS A 14 -10.40 15.64 -5.48
N THR A 15 -9.89 15.50 -4.26
CA THR A 15 -9.07 16.47 -3.53
C THR A 15 -7.58 16.19 -3.64
N PHE A 16 -7.14 15.17 -4.41
CA PHE A 16 -5.73 14.77 -4.48
C PHE A 16 -4.82 15.90 -5.01
N ASN A 17 -5.36 16.82 -5.82
CA ASN A 17 -4.64 18.02 -6.27
C ASN A 17 -4.31 19.02 -5.14
N LYS A 18 -4.90 18.86 -3.95
CA LYS A 18 -4.65 19.68 -2.76
C LYS A 18 -3.61 19.07 -1.81
N VAL A 19 -3.02 17.92 -2.16
CA VAL A 19 -1.97 17.29 -1.35
C VAL A 19 -0.78 18.23 -1.23
N THR A 20 -0.37 18.50 0.01
CA THR A 20 0.75 19.40 0.30
C THR A 20 2.02 18.62 0.63
N LYS A 21 3.16 19.30 0.63
CA LYS A 21 4.43 18.71 1.10
C LYS A 21 4.32 18.14 2.52
N ALA A 22 3.56 18.77 3.41
CA ALA A 22 3.38 18.28 4.78
C ALA A 22 2.64 16.93 4.83
N VAL A 23 1.62 16.75 3.97
CA VAL A 23 0.91 15.46 3.82
C VAL A 23 1.86 14.40 3.27
N ILE A 24 2.65 14.74 2.24
CA ILE A 24 3.65 13.83 1.68
C ILE A 24 4.70 13.43 2.72
N THR A 25 5.16 14.36 3.57
CA THR A 25 6.08 14.02 4.67
C THR A 25 5.46 12.99 5.61
N ARG A 26 4.19 13.16 6.02
CA ARG A 26 3.52 12.17 6.88
C ARG A 26 3.38 10.82 6.18
N HIS A 27 3.02 10.80 4.90
CA HIS A 27 2.99 9.58 4.09
C HIS A 27 4.34 8.86 4.10
N VAL A 28 5.44 9.59 3.89
CA VAL A 28 6.80 9.02 3.93
C VAL A 28 7.18 8.51 5.31
N GLU A 29 6.88 9.24 6.39
CA GLU A 29 7.15 8.75 7.75
C GLU A 29 6.34 7.49 8.08
N ASN A 30 5.09 7.39 7.61
CA ASN A 30 4.31 6.17 7.74
C ASN A 30 4.98 4.99 7.01
N LEU A 31 5.47 5.18 5.78
CA LEU A 31 6.20 4.14 5.05
C LEU A 31 7.47 3.70 5.78
N ARG A 32 8.26 4.64 6.33
CA ARG A 32 9.45 4.31 7.12
C ARG A 32 9.13 3.51 8.38
N LYS A 33 8.03 3.88 9.07
CA LYS A 33 7.55 3.12 10.23
C LYS A 33 7.21 1.68 9.83
N LEU A 34 6.46 1.49 8.76
CA LEU A 34 6.08 0.16 8.25
C LEU A 34 7.30 -0.67 7.86
N ASP A 35 8.30 -0.05 7.24
CA ASP A 35 9.56 -0.69 6.87
C ASP A 35 10.34 -1.15 8.11
N ASN A 36 10.49 -0.27 9.12
CA ASN A 36 11.14 -0.60 10.39
C ASN A 36 10.41 -1.71 11.17
N GLU A 37 9.08 -1.80 11.03
CA GLU A 37 8.26 -2.86 11.63
C GLU A 37 8.28 -4.16 10.82
N GLY A 38 8.96 -4.21 9.67
CA GLY A 38 9.02 -5.38 8.78
C GLY A 38 7.71 -5.65 8.02
N LYS A 39 6.79 -4.67 8.00
CA LYS A 39 5.45 -4.79 7.39
C LYS A 39 5.40 -4.33 5.94
N LEU A 40 6.47 -3.75 5.41
CA LEU A 40 6.56 -3.28 4.03
C LEU A 40 7.35 -4.28 3.17
N GLU A 41 6.74 -4.79 2.09
CA GLU A 41 7.46 -5.57 1.06
C GLU A 41 7.97 -4.67 -0.07
N LEU A 42 7.12 -3.77 -0.56
CA LEU A 42 7.42 -2.88 -1.67
C LEU A 42 6.43 -1.72 -1.69
N CYS A 43 6.87 -0.52 -2.07
CA CYS A 43 5.97 0.57 -2.37
C CYS A 43 6.53 1.50 -3.45
N GLY A 44 5.63 2.25 -4.08
CA GLY A 44 6.05 3.35 -4.95
C GLY A 44 4.90 3.97 -5.74
N PRO A 45 5.10 5.20 -6.24
CA PRO A 45 4.16 5.83 -7.16
C PRO A 45 4.23 5.16 -8.53
N PHE A 46 3.10 5.08 -9.22
CA PHE A 46 3.08 4.64 -10.61
C PHE A 46 3.33 5.80 -11.57
N LYS A 47 4.21 5.58 -12.55
CA LYS A 47 4.44 6.51 -13.66
C LYS A 47 3.49 6.16 -14.80
N GLY A 48 2.75 7.16 -15.30
CA GLY A 48 1.87 6.98 -16.46
C GLY A 48 0.61 6.17 -16.19
N TYR A 49 0.15 6.09 -14.93
CA TYR A 49 -1.06 5.36 -14.54
C TYR A 49 -2.14 6.33 -13.99
N PRO A 50 -3.06 6.82 -14.85
CA PRO A 50 -4.06 7.81 -14.46
C PRO A 50 -4.98 7.32 -13.33
N GLY A 51 -5.39 8.24 -12.46
CA GLY A 51 -6.31 7.93 -11.34
C GLY A 51 -5.68 7.20 -10.15
N VAL A 52 -4.42 6.78 -10.25
CA VAL A 52 -3.73 6.06 -9.18
C VAL A 52 -2.50 6.84 -8.71
N ALA A 53 -2.31 6.90 -7.40
CA ALA A 53 -1.18 7.57 -6.76
C ALA A 53 0.02 6.63 -6.62
N GLY A 54 -0.22 5.36 -6.31
CA GLY A 54 0.82 4.36 -6.13
C GLY A 54 0.29 3.06 -5.55
N MET A 55 1.21 2.21 -5.12
CA MET A 55 0.94 0.93 -4.50
C MET A 55 1.81 0.74 -3.26
N VAL A 56 1.26 0.02 -2.29
CA VAL A 56 1.98 -0.50 -1.12
C VAL A 56 1.67 -1.99 -1.03
N ILE A 57 2.69 -2.83 -0.86
CA ILE A 57 2.57 -4.26 -0.63
C ILE A 57 2.96 -4.54 0.82
N PHE A 58 2.02 -5.04 1.60
CA PHE A 58 2.20 -5.34 3.01
C PHE A 58 2.58 -6.80 3.24
N LYS A 59 3.40 -6.99 4.28
CA LYS A 59 3.74 -8.25 4.94
C LYS A 59 3.10 -8.27 6.33
N THR A 60 1.84 -8.67 6.39
CA THR A 60 1.09 -8.80 7.65
C THR A 60 0.67 -10.25 7.88
N ALA A 61 0.29 -10.58 9.11
CA ALA A 61 -0.14 -11.94 9.45
C ALA A 61 -1.53 -12.29 8.87
N ALA A 62 -2.36 -11.27 8.66
CA ALA A 62 -3.73 -11.40 8.17
C ALA A 62 -4.16 -10.19 7.31
N TYR A 63 -5.27 -10.35 6.59
CA TYR A 63 -5.84 -9.32 5.73
C TYR A 63 -6.34 -8.13 6.55
N GLU A 64 -6.97 -8.39 7.68
CA GLU A 64 -7.55 -7.40 8.58
C GLU A 64 -6.46 -6.46 9.13
N GLU A 65 -5.27 -6.99 9.42
CA GLU A 65 -4.13 -6.17 9.82
C GLU A 65 -3.71 -5.22 8.69
N ALA A 66 -3.61 -5.72 7.45
CA ALA A 66 -3.30 -4.86 6.30
C ALA A 66 -4.38 -3.80 6.06
N GLU A 67 -5.65 -4.14 6.27
CA GLU A 67 -6.77 -3.20 6.12
C GLU A 67 -6.69 -2.05 7.15
N GLU A 68 -6.32 -2.35 8.39
CA GLU A 68 -6.09 -1.31 9.41
C GLU A 68 -4.93 -0.39 9.03
N LEU A 69 -3.85 -0.92 8.43
CA LEU A 69 -2.75 -0.11 7.91
C LEU A 69 -3.20 0.78 6.74
N CYS A 70 -4.07 0.29 5.85
CA CYS A 70 -4.65 1.10 4.78
C CYS A 70 -5.46 2.29 5.33
N LYS A 71 -6.27 2.06 6.38
CA LYS A 71 -7.09 3.12 7.01
C LYS A 71 -6.23 4.19 7.69
N GLN A 72 -5.04 3.83 8.18
CA GLN A 72 -4.10 4.76 8.83
C GLN A 72 -3.21 5.51 7.84
N GLU A 73 -3.18 5.13 6.57
CA GLU A 73 -2.37 5.79 5.56
C GLU A 73 -2.77 7.29 5.46
N PRO A 74 -1.81 8.24 5.50
CA PRO A 74 -2.14 9.68 5.56
C PRO A 74 -2.92 10.24 4.36
N LEU A 75 -2.66 9.79 3.13
CA LEU A 75 -3.44 10.21 1.97
C LEU A 75 -4.90 9.73 2.06
N VAL A 76 -5.15 8.57 2.68
CA VAL A 76 -6.48 7.99 2.90
C VAL A 76 -7.18 8.64 4.10
N SER A 77 -6.57 8.59 5.28
CA SER A 77 -7.17 9.08 6.54
C SER A 77 -7.47 10.58 6.52
N GLU A 78 -6.69 11.37 5.78
CA GLU A 78 -6.93 12.80 5.58
C GLU A 78 -7.85 13.11 4.38
N GLY A 79 -8.34 12.09 3.68
CA GLY A 79 -9.37 12.23 2.63
C GLY A 79 -8.87 12.71 1.27
N PHE A 80 -7.57 12.61 0.97
CA PHE A 80 -7.01 12.93 -0.35
C PHE A 80 -7.15 11.78 -1.35
N ALA A 81 -7.20 10.55 -0.85
CA ALA A 81 -7.23 9.32 -1.63
C ALA A 81 -8.21 8.30 -1.04
N THR A 82 -8.54 7.31 -1.86
CA THR A 82 -9.17 6.06 -1.41
C THR A 82 -8.25 4.90 -1.77
N TYR A 83 -8.63 3.67 -1.43
CA TYR A 83 -7.81 2.50 -1.77
C TYR A 83 -8.66 1.29 -2.16
N THR A 84 -8.00 0.33 -2.80
CA THR A 84 -8.44 -1.06 -2.85
C THR A 84 -7.35 -1.92 -2.22
N LEU A 85 -7.76 -2.97 -1.52
CA LEU A 85 -6.86 -3.96 -0.91
C LEU A 85 -7.18 -5.34 -1.47
N ALA A 86 -6.16 -6.11 -1.79
CA ALA A 86 -6.30 -7.46 -2.32
C ALA A 86 -5.25 -8.41 -1.74
N SER A 87 -5.61 -9.67 -1.52
CA SER A 87 -4.66 -10.74 -1.18
C SER A 87 -3.92 -11.21 -2.43
N LEU A 88 -2.60 -11.30 -2.35
CA LEU A 88 -1.72 -11.82 -3.38
C LEU A 88 -1.06 -13.11 -2.88
N GLN A 89 -1.35 -14.22 -3.55
CA GLN A 89 -0.57 -15.44 -3.38
C GLN A 89 0.75 -15.27 -4.12
N VAL A 90 1.87 -15.40 -3.41
CA VAL A 90 3.19 -15.21 -4.02
C VAL A 90 3.50 -16.40 -4.92
N ALA A 91 3.58 -16.16 -6.23
CA ALA A 91 4.09 -17.09 -7.22
C ALA A 91 5.60 -16.87 -7.42
N ASN A 92 6.41 -17.91 -7.24
CA ASN A 92 7.86 -17.84 -7.39
C ASN A 92 8.46 -19.20 -7.82
N LYS A 93 9.78 -19.28 -7.95
CA LYS A 93 10.48 -20.50 -8.36
C LYS A 93 10.28 -21.68 -7.37
N GLU A 94 10.12 -21.40 -6.07
CA GLU A 94 9.99 -22.43 -5.03
C GLU A 94 8.66 -23.18 -5.10
N ASN A 95 7.61 -22.53 -5.61
CA ASN A 95 6.28 -23.12 -5.79
C ASN A 95 5.87 -23.25 -7.27
N ASN A 96 6.85 -23.32 -8.18
CA ASN A 96 6.62 -23.45 -9.62
C ASN A 96 5.61 -22.43 -10.18
N TYR A 97 5.64 -21.20 -9.69
CA TYR A 97 4.71 -20.14 -10.07
C TYR A 97 3.23 -20.51 -9.88
N LEU A 98 2.91 -21.29 -8.84
CA LEU A 98 1.58 -21.81 -8.51
C LEU A 98 1.00 -22.79 -9.55
N LEU A 99 1.85 -23.34 -10.42
CA LEU A 99 1.53 -24.47 -11.31
C LEU A 99 1.82 -25.80 -10.60
#